data_AF-A0A522DXP8-F1
#
_entry.id   AF-A0A522DXP8-F1
#
_cell.length_a   1.000
_cell.length_b   1.000
_cell.length_c   1.000
_cell.angle_alpha   90.00
_cell.angle_beta   90.00
_cell.angle_gamma   90.00
#
_symmetry.space_group_name_H-M   'P 1'
#
loop_
_entity.id
_entity.type
_entity.pdbx_description
1 polymer ?
#
loop_
_entity_poly.entity_id
_entity_poly.type
_entity_poly.pdbx_seq_one_letter_code
_entity_poly.pdbx_strand_id
1 'polypeptide(L)'
;ALPICNRLNTVSSDLDINNLKLMHRLLEEETDELKNIVVLASRYRSKKAAIAKLKDLIEKNRLTVEQLEAKVQQLDADSGGRYQEQEDNEAALDVSRREEQALAAKVMKQLTVLGEKMPGKGKEDAFFDRLNARRQDYHGYVFRRKNLIGELSVLEAKQQACQAEISRYDGRLDADIGRLQAEEVVGLHLALIEKQKLIVDSEQSLAQHEAGLAQLRQALGQKIQFTQFTDLDKLKTALKLLGHRPEIERHKEALVRDMALIRTELEKYSVLLEAELIHLQGIISTEDIGLQLKAVAEKMELAKLEYQRLERLLQEQQHTQQHYDAVLASMQHQQERAEPYIAELAMATAGNGMDFRRRVQARLAGRLLSQTNAILEKISGRYYLRQTPSEQGLALEVEDTYQGNVRRLPKTLSGGESFVVSLALALGLSELANNGKSVDSLFLDEGFGNLDADSLYTVISTLESLQTHGKTVGVISHVDAVQKRIKAQLQVVKKPNGLGELRKVS
;
A
#
# COMPACT_ATOMS: atom_id res chain seq x y z
N ALA A 1 8.70 50.01 -41.22
CA ALA A 1 8.78 49.84 -42.69
C ALA A 1 7.47 50.31 -43.28
N LEU A 2 7.51 51.27 -44.22
CA LEU A 2 6.38 51.55 -45.10
C LEU A 2 6.00 50.28 -45.90
N PRO A 3 4.73 50.15 -46.30
CA PRO A 3 4.10 48.89 -46.69
C PRO A 3 4.49 48.36 -48.07
N ILE A 4 4.23 47.07 -48.25
CA ILE A 4 4.30 46.23 -49.45
C ILE A 4 3.43 46.74 -50.63
N CYS A 5 2.91 47.97 -50.59
CA CYS A 5 2.22 48.58 -51.74
C CYS A 5 3.13 48.79 -52.97
N ASN A 6 4.44 48.50 -52.91
CA ASN A 6 5.35 48.69 -54.04
C ASN A 6 5.98 47.42 -54.61
N ARG A 7 5.66 46.21 -54.16
CA ARG A 7 6.27 44.98 -54.73
C ARG A 7 5.38 44.09 -55.58
N LEU A 8 4.06 44.28 -55.59
CA LEU A 8 3.15 43.50 -56.45
C LEU A 8 2.23 44.40 -57.28
N ASN A 9 2.70 45.58 -57.67
CA ASN A 9 1.96 46.49 -58.56
C ASN A 9 1.94 46.02 -60.03
N THR A 10 2.12 44.75 -60.36
CA THR A 10 2.57 44.40 -61.72
C THR A 10 2.19 43.01 -62.23
N VAL A 11 1.17 42.35 -61.70
CA VAL A 11 0.65 41.13 -62.35
C VAL A 11 -0.82 40.99 -61.97
N SER A 12 -1.83 41.04 -62.82
CA SER A 12 -2.03 41.45 -64.21
C SER A 12 -3.57 41.54 -64.31
N SER A 13 -4.10 42.29 -65.26
CA SER A 13 -5.43 42.02 -65.80
C SER A 13 -5.41 40.91 -66.87
N ASP A 14 -4.45 39.99 -66.74
CA ASP A 14 -4.38 38.66 -67.36
C ASP A 14 -4.31 37.60 -66.25
N LEU A 15 -5.16 37.69 -65.22
CA LEU A 15 -5.57 36.48 -64.49
C LEU A 15 -6.79 35.91 -65.21
N ASP A 16 -6.48 35.51 -66.43
CA ASP A 16 -7.28 34.70 -67.31
C ASP A 16 -7.55 33.32 -66.68
N ILE A 17 -8.59 32.67 -67.17
CA ILE A 17 -9.51 31.71 -66.51
C ILE A 17 -8.91 30.36 -65.99
N ASN A 18 -7.60 30.17 -65.86
CA ASN A 18 -7.04 28.79 -65.72
C ASN A 18 -6.38 28.35 -64.41
N ASN A 19 -6.49 29.05 -63.26
CA ASN A 19 -6.26 28.35 -61.97
C ASN A 19 -6.85 28.99 -60.69
N LEU A 20 -8.17 29.19 -60.70
CA LEU A 20 -8.96 29.84 -59.64
C LEU A 20 -9.10 29.05 -58.31
N LYS A 21 -8.62 27.80 -58.22
CA LYS A 21 -8.76 26.97 -56.98
C LYS A 21 -7.54 26.96 -56.07
N LEU A 22 -6.35 27.22 -56.60
CA LEU A 22 -5.11 27.11 -55.82
C LEU A 22 -4.85 28.38 -55.00
N MET A 23 -5.11 29.55 -55.59
CA MET A 23 -4.87 30.84 -54.95
C MET A 23 -5.83 31.13 -53.79
N HIS A 24 -7.09 30.68 -53.87
CA HIS A 24 -8.06 30.94 -52.80
C HIS A 24 -7.75 30.16 -51.51
N ARG A 25 -7.22 28.94 -51.65
CA ARG A 25 -6.94 28.05 -50.51
C ARG A 25 -5.70 28.48 -49.72
N LEU A 26 -4.65 28.90 -50.43
CA LEU A 26 -3.43 29.44 -49.81
C LEU A 26 -3.67 30.80 -49.12
N LEU A 27 -4.62 31.59 -49.63
CA LEU A 27 -4.99 32.87 -49.01
C LEU A 27 -5.79 32.66 -47.71
N GLU A 28 -6.66 31.65 -47.64
CA GLU A 28 -7.40 31.35 -46.40
C GLU A 28 -6.48 30.85 -45.29
N GLU A 29 -5.57 29.91 -45.57
CA GLU A 29 -4.62 29.37 -44.58
C GLU A 29 -3.69 30.46 -44.02
N GLU A 30 -3.14 31.34 -44.88
CA GLU A 30 -2.26 32.44 -44.46
C GLU A 30 -3.02 33.56 -43.69
N THR A 31 -4.32 33.77 -43.97
CA THR A 31 -5.10 34.76 -43.23
C THR A 31 -5.47 34.34 -41.80
N ASP A 32 -5.59 33.04 -41.53
CA ASP A 32 -5.90 32.55 -40.18
C ASP A 32 -4.66 32.46 -39.29
N GLU A 33 -3.48 32.19 -39.85
CA GLU A 33 -2.20 32.32 -39.12
C GLU A 33 -1.88 33.78 -38.75
N LEU A 34 -2.22 34.73 -39.62
CA LEU A 34 -2.02 36.16 -39.35
C LEU A 34 -2.94 36.67 -38.21
N LYS A 35 -4.19 36.17 -38.12
CA LYS A 35 -5.11 36.54 -37.02
C LYS A 35 -4.61 36.06 -35.66
N ASN A 36 -4.03 34.86 -35.59
CA ASN A 36 -3.49 34.31 -34.35
C ASN A 36 -2.27 35.10 -33.82
N ILE A 37 -1.41 35.59 -34.72
CA ILE A 37 -0.24 36.40 -34.37
C ILE A 37 -0.63 37.81 -33.87
N VAL A 38 -1.69 38.42 -34.43
CA VAL A 38 -2.19 39.73 -33.98
C VAL A 38 -2.81 39.68 -32.58
N VAL A 39 -3.48 38.58 -32.20
CA VAL A 39 -4.02 38.39 -30.85
C VAL A 39 -2.91 38.20 -29.80
N LEU A 40 -1.81 37.53 -30.15
CA LEU A 40 -0.64 37.39 -29.29
C LEU A 40 0.11 38.71 -29.07
N ALA A 41 0.22 39.55 -30.11
CA ALA A 41 0.86 40.86 -30.01
C ALA A 41 0.07 41.86 -29.14
N SER A 42 -1.26 41.78 -29.12
CA SER A 42 -2.11 42.65 -28.27
C SER A 42 -2.03 42.27 -26.79
N ARG A 43 -2.00 40.97 -26.46
CA ARG A 43 -1.81 40.46 -25.08
C ARG A 43 -0.44 40.83 -24.49
N TYR A 44 0.61 40.90 -25.31
CA TYR A 44 1.94 41.32 -24.84
C TYR A 44 2.01 42.83 -24.53
N ARG A 45 1.37 43.67 -25.35
CA ARG A 45 1.34 45.13 -25.14
C ARG A 45 0.53 45.54 -23.89
N SER A 46 -0.58 44.86 -23.60
CA SER A 46 -1.38 45.15 -22.40
C SER A 46 -0.64 44.80 -21.09
N LYS A 47 0.09 43.68 -21.05
CA LYS A 47 0.91 43.31 -19.89
C LYS A 47 2.11 44.24 -19.67
N LYS A 48 2.73 44.75 -20.74
CA LYS A 48 3.84 45.73 -20.62
C LYS A 48 3.36 47.07 -20.05
N ALA A 49 2.13 47.51 -20.37
CA ALA A 49 1.53 48.71 -19.80
C ALA A 49 1.15 48.56 -18.31
N ALA A 50 0.72 47.36 -17.88
CA ALA A 50 0.43 47.08 -16.47
C ALA A 50 1.68 47.11 -15.58
N ILE A 51 2.82 46.63 -16.10
CA ILE A 51 4.11 46.68 -15.38
C ILE A 51 4.62 48.12 -15.24
N ALA A 52 4.40 48.98 -16.23
CA ALA A 52 4.75 50.40 -16.14
C ALA A 52 3.95 51.12 -15.05
N LYS A 53 2.65 50.85 -14.92
CA LYS A 53 1.80 51.42 -13.86
C LYS A 53 2.21 50.99 -12.45
N LEU A 54 2.69 49.75 -12.27
CA LEU A 54 3.16 49.26 -10.97
C LEU A 54 4.48 49.92 -10.55
N LYS A 55 5.36 50.25 -11.49
CA LYS A 55 6.59 51.01 -11.19
C LYS A 55 6.29 52.45 -10.75
N ASP A 56 5.34 53.10 -11.41
CA ASP A 56 4.89 54.45 -11.05
C ASP A 56 4.27 54.52 -9.63
N LEU A 57 3.58 53.45 -9.21
CA LEU A 57 2.98 53.37 -7.88
C LEU A 57 4.04 53.21 -6.77
N ILE A 58 5.13 52.50 -7.05
CA ILE A 58 6.25 52.30 -6.12
C ILE A 58 7.00 53.63 -5.89
N GLU A 59 7.25 54.39 -6.96
CA GLU A 59 7.84 55.74 -6.86
C GLU A 59 6.96 56.69 -6.04
N LYS A 60 5.63 56.69 -6.25
CA LYS A 60 4.69 57.50 -5.45
C LYS A 60 4.70 57.15 -3.96
N ASN A 61 4.78 55.86 -3.63
CA ASN A 61 4.82 55.41 -2.23
C ASN A 61 6.16 55.73 -1.56
N ARG A 62 7.26 55.74 -2.32
CA ARG A 62 8.57 56.18 -1.81
C ARG A 62 8.55 57.67 -1.44
N LEU A 63 7.98 58.51 -2.29
CA LEU A 63 7.82 59.94 -2.04
C LEU A 63 6.94 60.25 -0.82
N THR A 64 5.95 59.41 -0.50
CA THR A 64 5.11 59.59 0.70
C THR A 64 5.83 59.17 1.98
N VAL A 65 6.77 58.23 1.91
CA VAL A 65 7.63 57.87 3.05
C VAL A 65 8.61 58.99 3.38
N GLU A 66 9.23 59.61 2.37
CA GLU A 66 10.07 60.80 2.57
C GLU A 66 9.27 61.98 3.17
N GLN A 67 8.02 62.16 2.77
CA GLN A 67 7.13 63.17 3.36
C GLN A 67 6.74 62.89 4.82
N LEU A 68 6.68 61.62 5.22
CA LEU A 68 6.39 61.23 6.62
C LEU A 68 7.64 61.34 7.49
N GLU A 69 8.83 61.06 6.96
CA GLU A 69 10.11 61.32 7.64
C GLU A 69 10.36 62.83 7.84
N ALA A 70 9.98 63.66 6.85
CA ALA A 70 9.99 65.12 6.99
C ALA A 70 8.99 65.62 8.06
N LYS A 71 7.89 64.89 8.29
CA LYS A 71 6.87 65.20 9.31
C LYS A 71 7.31 64.80 10.72
N VAL A 72 8.20 63.79 10.84
CA VAL A 72 8.85 63.41 12.10
C VAL A 72 9.93 64.44 12.48
N GLN A 73 10.65 65.02 11.52
CA GLN A 73 11.60 66.12 11.79
C GLN A 73 10.93 67.46 12.11
N GLN A 74 9.66 67.67 11.73
CA GLN A 74 8.86 68.81 12.18
C GLN A 74 8.34 68.68 13.63
N LEU A 75 8.39 67.49 14.23
CA LEU A 75 8.00 67.24 15.62
C LEU A 75 9.15 67.39 16.62
N ASP A 76 10.40 67.56 16.15
CA ASP A 76 11.59 67.78 16.99
C ASP A 76 12.06 69.26 17.03
N ALA A 77 11.31 70.20 16.44
CA ALA A 77 11.71 71.61 16.31
C ALA A 77 10.64 72.62 16.77
N ASP A 78 9.77 72.25 17.71
CA ASP A 78 8.83 73.18 18.36
C ASP A 78 9.12 73.28 19.87
N SER A 79 10.31 73.81 20.17
CA SER A 79 10.65 74.34 21.48
C SER A 79 10.62 75.88 21.43
N GLY A 80 9.58 76.50 22.01
CA GLY A 80 9.63 77.88 22.47
C GLY A 80 8.30 78.66 22.49
N GLY A 81 7.65 78.76 23.66
CA GLY A 81 6.65 79.82 23.92
C GLY A 81 5.64 79.52 25.03
N ARG A 82 5.87 80.07 26.23
CA ARG A 82 5.09 79.92 27.47
C ARG A 82 3.63 80.43 27.36
N TYR A 83 2.66 79.68 27.90
CA TYR A 83 1.90 79.96 29.14
C TYR A 83 0.61 79.11 29.21
N GLN A 84 0.35 78.54 30.40
CA GLN A 84 -0.84 77.79 30.88
C GLN A 84 -0.72 76.27 30.99
N GLU A 85 0.29 75.80 31.73
CA GLU A 85 0.20 74.54 32.47
C GLU A 85 -0.43 74.82 33.84
N GLN A 86 -1.69 74.47 34.04
CA GLN A 86 -2.14 73.90 35.32
C GLN A 86 -3.52 73.19 35.31
N GLU A 87 -4.26 73.11 34.18
CA GLU A 87 -5.54 72.38 34.16
C GLU A 87 -5.58 71.13 33.23
N ASP A 88 -4.69 71.02 32.22
CA ASP A 88 -4.80 69.92 31.23
C ASP A 88 -4.08 68.61 31.62
N ASN A 89 -3.11 68.66 32.54
CA ASN A 89 -2.39 67.45 32.97
C ASN A 89 -3.21 66.57 33.92
N GLU A 90 -4.15 67.13 34.70
CA GLU A 90 -5.09 66.32 35.51
C GLU A 90 -6.18 65.68 34.65
N ALA A 91 -6.69 66.38 33.63
CA ALA A 91 -7.66 65.82 32.69
C ALA A 91 -7.07 64.68 31.83
N ALA A 92 -5.82 64.81 31.37
CA ALA A 92 -5.14 63.76 30.61
C ALA A 92 -4.78 62.53 31.50
N LEU A 93 -4.42 62.74 32.77
CA LEU A 93 -4.20 61.67 33.74
C LEU A 93 -5.49 60.93 34.10
N ASP A 94 -6.62 61.63 34.22
CA ASP A 94 -7.91 61.01 34.51
C ASP A 94 -8.47 60.24 33.32
N VAL A 95 -8.26 60.72 32.08
CA VAL A 95 -8.59 59.96 30.87
C VAL A 95 -7.71 58.71 30.76
N SER A 96 -6.40 58.84 30.96
CA SER A 96 -5.47 57.70 30.93
C SER A 96 -5.76 56.69 32.05
N ARG A 97 -6.11 57.15 33.27
CA ARG A 97 -6.54 56.26 34.38
C ARG A 97 -7.86 55.57 34.10
N ARG A 98 -8.84 56.23 33.48
CA ARG A 98 -10.12 55.61 33.08
C ARG A 98 -9.92 54.59 31.97
N GLU A 99 -9.04 54.88 31.01
CA GLU A 99 -8.65 53.94 29.96
C GLU A 99 -7.90 52.74 30.55
N GLU A 100 -6.96 52.96 31.47
CA GLU A 100 -6.23 51.90 32.17
C GLU A 100 -7.15 51.04 33.03
N GLN A 101 -8.11 51.63 33.76
CA GLN A 101 -9.12 50.89 34.52
C GLN A 101 -10.07 50.10 33.59
N ALA A 102 -10.46 50.66 32.46
CA ALA A 102 -11.29 49.96 31.48
C ALA A 102 -10.52 48.83 30.79
N LEU A 103 -9.24 49.01 30.50
CA LEU A 103 -8.35 47.97 29.96
C LEU A 103 -8.13 46.88 31.00
N ALA A 104 -7.85 47.24 32.25
CA ALA A 104 -7.69 46.31 33.37
C ALA A 104 -8.97 45.51 33.62
N ALA A 105 -10.15 46.11 33.52
CA ALA A 105 -11.42 45.40 33.62
C ALA A 105 -11.63 44.42 32.45
N LYS A 106 -11.28 44.79 31.21
CA LYS A 106 -11.33 43.89 30.04
C LYS A 106 -10.35 42.73 30.18
N VAL A 107 -9.12 43.00 30.61
CA VAL A 107 -8.08 42.00 30.85
C VAL A 107 -8.51 41.06 31.98
N MET A 108 -9.04 41.58 33.08
CA MET A 108 -9.54 40.77 34.19
C MET A 108 -10.70 39.86 33.76
N LYS A 109 -11.60 40.34 32.89
CA LYS A 109 -12.66 39.52 32.29
C LYS A 109 -12.12 38.42 31.38
N GLN A 110 -11.02 38.64 30.66
CA GLN A 110 -10.37 37.61 29.85
C GLN A 110 -9.57 36.60 30.70
N LEU A 111 -8.92 37.08 31.76
CA LEU A 111 -8.14 36.24 32.68
C LEU A 111 -9.02 35.34 33.54
N THR A 112 -10.19 35.82 33.96
CA THR A 112 -11.20 35.00 34.66
C THR A 112 -11.70 33.84 33.80
N VAL A 113 -11.91 34.04 32.49
CA VAL A 113 -12.24 32.94 31.55
C VAL A 113 -11.10 31.93 31.43
N LEU A 114 -9.85 32.37 31.59
CA LEU A 114 -8.64 31.54 31.53
C LEU A 114 -8.24 30.91 32.88
N GLY A 115 -8.96 31.23 33.97
CA GLY A 115 -8.71 30.75 35.33
C GLY A 115 -7.57 31.43 36.09
N GLU A 116 -7.08 32.59 35.63
CA GLU A 116 -5.90 33.29 36.17
C GLU A 116 -6.27 34.60 36.89
N LYS A 117 -5.43 35.04 37.84
CA LYS A 117 -5.58 36.31 38.58
C LYS A 117 -4.56 37.35 38.09
N MET A 118 -4.85 38.63 38.27
CA MET A 118 -3.91 39.71 37.95
C MET A 118 -2.59 39.55 38.72
N PRO A 119 -1.43 39.74 38.06
CA PRO A 119 -0.14 39.72 38.74
C PRO A 119 -0.01 40.90 39.71
N GLY A 120 0.71 40.71 40.81
CA GLY A 120 1.09 41.80 41.71
C GLY A 120 2.22 42.65 41.09
N LYS A 121 2.32 43.93 41.50
CA LYS A 121 3.35 44.87 41.02
C LYS A 121 4.75 44.22 40.99
N GLY A 122 5.38 44.21 39.82
CA GLY A 122 6.73 43.65 39.62
C GLY A 122 6.78 42.15 39.25
N LYS A 123 5.64 41.47 39.09
CA LYS A 123 5.56 40.07 38.56
C LYS A 123 4.91 39.99 37.17
N GLU A 124 4.83 41.12 36.48
CA GLU A 124 4.15 41.27 35.18
C GLU A 124 4.89 40.49 34.08
N ASP A 125 6.22 40.52 34.08
CA ASP A 125 7.04 39.81 33.08
C ASP A 125 6.85 38.29 33.15
N ALA A 126 6.92 37.70 34.35
CA ALA A 126 6.71 36.27 34.56
C ALA A 126 5.27 35.81 34.28
N PHE A 127 4.31 36.72 34.29
CA PHE A 127 2.93 36.46 33.89
C PHE A 127 2.77 36.54 32.37
N PHE A 128 3.40 37.51 31.73
CA PHE A 128 3.42 37.67 30.27
C PHE A 128 4.12 36.48 29.60
N ASP A 129 5.23 36.00 30.16
CA ASP A 129 5.94 34.81 29.67
C ASP A 129 5.06 33.55 29.74
N ARG A 130 4.29 33.38 30.83
CA ARG A 130 3.33 32.26 30.96
C ARG A 130 2.18 32.35 29.94
N LEU A 131 1.65 33.54 29.70
CA LEU A 131 0.62 33.74 28.68
C LEU A 131 1.17 33.49 27.26
N ASN A 132 2.40 33.91 26.98
CA ASN A 132 3.07 33.64 25.71
C ASN A 132 3.35 32.15 25.50
N ALA A 133 3.82 31.44 26.53
CA ALA A 133 4.00 29.99 26.48
C ALA A 133 2.66 29.28 26.18
N ARG A 134 1.59 29.66 26.89
CA ARG A 134 0.24 29.09 26.66
C ARG A 134 -0.30 29.42 25.27
N ARG A 135 0.01 30.60 24.73
CA ARG A 135 -0.33 30.99 23.35
C ARG A 135 0.43 30.14 22.33
N GLN A 136 1.72 29.91 22.54
CA GLN A 136 2.52 28.99 21.71
C GLN A 136 1.95 27.57 21.75
N ASP A 137 1.60 27.07 22.94
CA ASP A 137 0.96 25.77 23.09
C ASP A 137 -0.36 25.69 22.32
N TYR A 138 -1.21 26.72 22.44
CA TYR A 138 -2.47 26.81 21.70
C TYR A 138 -2.25 26.80 20.18
N HIS A 139 -1.28 27.57 19.67
CA HIS A 139 -0.91 27.53 18.26
C HIS A 139 -0.43 26.13 17.85
N GLY A 140 0.34 25.44 18.69
CA GLY A 140 0.74 24.05 18.49
C GLY A 140 -0.44 23.07 18.48
N TYR A 141 -1.45 23.26 19.35
CA TYR A 141 -2.68 22.47 19.36
C TYR A 141 -3.53 22.71 18.12
N VAL A 142 -3.70 23.97 17.69
CA VAL A 142 -4.43 24.32 16.46
C VAL A 142 -3.76 23.72 15.23
N PHE A 143 -2.43 23.77 15.17
CA PHE A 143 -1.67 23.16 14.07
C PHE A 143 -1.83 21.63 14.06
N ARG A 144 -1.67 20.97 15.21
CA ARG A 144 -1.91 19.52 15.33
C ARG A 144 -3.34 19.14 14.95
N ARG A 145 -4.34 19.87 15.44
CA ARG A 145 -5.75 19.66 15.08
C ARG A 145 -5.97 19.80 13.58
N LYS A 146 -5.37 20.80 12.93
CA LYS A 146 -5.48 20.98 11.48
C LYS A 146 -4.86 19.80 10.72
N ASN A 147 -3.71 19.28 11.16
CA ASN A 147 -3.09 18.11 10.56
C ASN A 147 -3.94 16.85 10.77
N LEU A 148 -4.46 16.60 11.97
CA LEU A 148 -5.36 15.47 12.23
C LEU A 148 -6.64 15.53 11.38
N ILE A 149 -7.24 16.71 11.22
CA ILE A 149 -8.41 16.88 10.33
C ILE A 149 -8.04 16.56 8.88
N GLY A 150 -6.84 16.98 8.45
CA GLY A 150 -6.31 16.61 7.13
C GLY A 150 -6.15 15.11 6.96
N GLU A 151 -5.51 14.44 7.92
CA GLU A 151 -5.34 12.97 7.92
C GLU A 151 -6.68 12.23 7.93
N LEU A 152 -7.65 12.67 8.74
CA LEU A 152 -9.00 12.11 8.76
C LEU A 152 -9.70 12.25 7.41
N SER A 153 -9.60 13.42 6.75
CA SER A 153 -10.21 13.62 5.43
C SER A 153 -9.60 12.70 4.35
N VAL A 154 -8.30 12.41 4.44
CA VAL A 154 -7.63 11.47 3.54
C VAL A 154 -8.07 10.02 3.82
N LEU A 155 -8.23 9.65 5.09
CA LEU A 155 -8.72 8.32 5.47
C LEU A 155 -10.18 8.13 5.05
N GLU A 156 -11.05 9.12 5.23
CA GLU A 156 -12.44 9.09 4.76
C GLU A 156 -12.52 8.93 3.23
N ALA A 157 -11.68 9.66 2.48
CA ALA A 157 -11.61 9.51 1.03
C ALA A 157 -11.16 8.08 0.61
N LYS A 158 -10.18 7.50 1.32
CA LYS A 158 -9.75 6.12 1.08
C LYS A 158 -10.84 5.10 1.41
N GLN A 159 -11.57 5.31 2.50
CA GLN A 159 -12.69 4.45 2.88
C GLN A 159 -13.80 4.49 1.82
N GLN A 160 -14.17 5.68 1.33
CA GLN A 160 -15.16 5.84 0.27
C GLN A 160 -14.71 5.17 -1.03
N ALA A 161 -13.44 5.29 -1.39
CA ALA A 161 -12.88 4.62 -2.56
C ALA A 161 -12.96 3.09 -2.44
N CYS A 162 -12.57 2.53 -1.29
CA CYS A 162 -12.70 1.09 -1.03
C CYS A 162 -14.16 0.62 -1.09
N GLN A 163 -15.09 1.39 -0.52
CA GLN A 163 -16.51 1.07 -0.56
C GLN A 163 -17.06 1.05 -1.99
N ALA A 164 -16.63 2.01 -2.82
CA ALA A 164 -17.02 2.06 -4.23
C ALA A 164 -16.45 0.89 -5.04
N GLU A 165 -15.23 0.44 -4.72
CA GLU A 165 -14.66 -0.77 -5.32
C GLU A 165 -15.43 -2.03 -4.92
N ILE A 166 -15.78 -2.20 -3.63
CA ILE A 166 -16.61 -3.31 -3.15
C ILE A 166 -17.94 -3.34 -3.91
N SER A 167 -18.66 -2.21 -4.00
CA SER A 167 -19.93 -2.16 -4.73
C SER A 167 -19.79 -2.46 -6.24
N ARG A 168 -18.64 -2.15 -6.85
CA ARG A 168 -18.36 -2.56 -8.24
C ARG A 168 -18.14 -4.06 -8.35
N TYR A 169 -17.42 -4.68 -7.41
CA TYR A 169 -17.22 -6.12 -7.39
C TYR A 169 -18.51 -6.88 -7.13
N ASP A 170 -19.34 -6.42 -6.19
CA ASP A 170 -20.66 -7.00 -5.91
C ASP A 170 -21.57 -6.94 -7.15
N GLY A 171 -21.65 -5.78 -7.81
CA GLY A 171 -22.44 -5.65 -9.05
C GLY A 171 -21.93 -6.53 -10.20
N ARG A 172 -20.62 -6.81 -10.24
CA ARG A 172 -20.02 -7.72 -11.23
C ARG A 172 -20.33 -9.19 -10.90
N LEU A 173 -20.25 -9.56 -9.62
CA LEU A 173 -20.64 -10.87 -9.12
C LEU A 173 -22.12 -11.17 -9.42
N ASP A 174 -23.01 -10.23 -9.13
CA ASP A 174 -24.45 -10.39 -9.43
C ASP A 174 -24.70 -10.56 -10.94
N ALA A 175 -23.99 -9.81 -11.78
CA ALA A 175 -24.09 -9.95 -13.23
C ALA A 175 -23.56 -11.30 -13.72
N ASP A 176 -22.45 -11.80 -13.18
CA ASP A 176 -21.88 -13.09 -13.56
C ASP A 176 -22.73 -14.27 -13.04
N ILE A 177 -23.30 -14.17 -11.84
CA ILE A 177 -24.29 -15.13 -11.30
C ILE A 177 -25.53 -15.16 -12.20
N GLY A 178 -26.06 -13.99 -12.58
CA GLY A 178 -27.21 -13.91 -13.48
C GLY A 178 -26.95 -14.53 -14.85
N ARG A 179 -25.73 -14.36 -15.39
CA ARG A 179 -25.31 -15.02 -16.65
C ARG A 179 -25.23 -16.53 -16.49
N LEU A 180 -24.61 -17.03 -15.42
CA LEU A 180 -24.51 -18.47 -15.16
C LEU A 180 -25.88 -19.12 -15.01
N GLN A 181 -26.80 -18.50 -14.28
CA GLN A 181 -28.17 -18.99 -14.15
C GLN A 181 -28.91 -19.01 -15.50
N ALA A 182 -28.72 -17.98 -16.33
CA ALA A 182 -29.31 -17.96 -17.67
C ALA A 182 -28.71 -19.05 -18.58
N GLU A 183 -27.39 -19.25 -18.57
CA GLU A 183 -26.69 -20.31 -19.30
C GLU A 183 -27.17 -21.70 -18.83
N GLU A 184 -27.34 -21.92 -17.53
CA GLU A 184 -27.84 -23.17 -16.95
C GLU A 184 -29.29 -23.47 -17.37
N VAL A 185 -30.17 -22.46 -17.32
CA VAL A 185 -31.57 -22.59 -17.77
C VAL A 185 -31.63 -22.90 -19.27
N VAL A 186 -30.82 -22.24 -20.10
CA VAL A 186 -30.75 -22.52 -21.53
C VAL A 186 -30.21 -23.93 -21.78
N GLY A 187 -29.17 -24.36 -21.06
CA GLY A 187 -28.62 -25.71 -21.14
C GLY A 187 -29.64 -26.79 -20.77
N LEU A 188 -30.38 -26.60 -19.68
CA LEU A 188 -31.47 -27.49 -19.27
C LEU A 188 -32.59 -27.54 -20.31
N HIS A 189 -32.97 -26.39 -20.90
CA HIS A 189 -34.01 -26.33 -21.92
C HIS A 189 -33.60 -27.06 -23.20
N LEU A 190 -32.35 -26.89 -23.65
CA LEU A 190 -31.80 -27.61 -24.79
C LEU A 190 -31.76 -29.12 -24.56
N ALA A 191 -31.32 -29.55 -23.38
CA ALA A 191 -31.31 -30.97 -23.00
C ALA A 191 -32.73 -31.57 -22.99
N LEU A 192 -33.73 -30.81 -22.54
CA LEU A 192 -35.12 -31.23 -22.52
C LEU A 192 -35.69 -31.37 -23.94
N ILE A 193 -35.37 -30.43 -24.84
CA ILE A 193 -35.75 -30.50 -26.26
C ILE A 193 -35.09 -31.71 -26.94
N GLU A 194 -33.80 -31.96 -26.71
CA GLU A 194 -33.11 -33.13 -27.27
C GLU A 194 -33.74 -34.45 -26.78
N LYS A 195 -34.12 -34.53 -25.49
CA LYS A 195 -34.84 -35.69 -24.94
C LYS A 195 -36.23 -35.86 -25.54
N GLN A 196 -36.98 -34.78 -25.73
CA GLN A 196 -38.30 -34.83 -26.38
C GLN A 196 -38.19 -35.30 -27.83
N LYS A 197 -37.18 -34.85 -28.57
CA LYS A 197 -36.93 -35.33 -29.93
C LYS A 197 -36.65 -36.83 -29.96
N LEU A 198 -35.77 -37.32 -29.07
CA LEU A 198 -35.48 -38.75 -28.93
C LEU A 198 -36.72 -39.60 -28.62
N ILE A 199 -37.64 -39.09 -27.81
CA ILE A 199 -38.90 -39.78 -27.51
C ILE A 199 -39.76 -39.88 -28.78
N VAL A 200 -39.93 -38.78 -29.51
CA VAL A 200 -40.71 -38.77 -30.77
C VAL A 200 -40.12 -39.71 -31.81
N ASP A 201 -38.80 -39.71 -31.98
CA ASP A 201 -38.10 -40.60 -32.93
C ASP A 201 -38.31 -42.08 -32.54
N SER A 202 -38.24 -42.39 -31.24
CA SER A 202 -38.49 -43.74 -30.72
C SER A 202 -39.95 -44.17 -30.89
N GLU A 203 -40.91 -43.28 -30.68
CA GLU A 203 -42.34 -43.55 -30.89
C GLU A 203 -42.66 -43.82 -32.37
N GLN A 204 -42.05 -43.06 -33.28
CA GLN A 204 -42.19 -43.33 -34.72
C GLN A 204 -41.62 -44.69 -35.12
N SER A 205 -40.43 -45.06 -34.62
CA SER A 205 -39.84 -46.38 -34.88
C SER A 205 -40.73 -47.51 -34.35
N LEU A 206 -41.28 -47.36 -33.14
CA LEU A 206 -42.22 -48.32 -32.56
C LEU A 206 -43.47 -48.49 -33.45
N ALA A 207 -44.07 -47.38 -33.88
CA ALA A 207 -45.25 -47.40 -34.75
C ALA A 207 -44.97 -48.08 -36.11
N GLN A 208 -43.79 -47.86 -36.70
CA GLN A 208 -43.37 -48.54 -37.92
C GLN A 208 -43.22 -50.05 -37.71
N HIS A 209 -42.61 -50.48 -36.61
CA HIS A 209 -42.46 -51.89 -36.28
C HIS A 209 -43.81 -52.57 -36.00
N GLU A 210 -44.73 -51.91 -35.31
CA GLU A 210 -46.09 -52.41 -35.08
C GLU A 210 -46.89 -52.55 -36.38
N ALA A 211 -46.80 -51.56 -37.27
CA ALA A 211 -47.42 -51.63 -38.59
C ALA A 211 -46.85 -52.77 -39.44
N GLY A 212 -45.52 -52.96 -39.43
CA GLY A 212 -44.86 -54.07 -40.12
C GLY A 212 -45.30 -55.44 -39.58
N LEU A 213 -45.41 -55.58 -38.26
CA LEU A 213 -45.92 -56.80 -37.61
C LEU A 213 -47.38 -57.08 -37.98
N ALA A 214 -48.23 -56.04 -38.06
CA ALA A 214 -49.62 -56.17 -38.46
C ALA A 214 -49.74 -56.64 -39.92
N GLN A 215 -48.97 -56.04 -40.84
CA GLN A 215 -48.96 -56.44 -42.25
C GLN A 215 -48.45 -57.88 -42.44
N LEU A 216 -47.38 -58.26 -41.73
CA LEU A 216 -46.86 -59.64 -41.76
C LEU A 216 -47.89 -60.64 -41.24
N ARG A 217 -48.59 -60.33 -40.13
CA ARG A 217 -49.67 -61.18 -39.60
C ARG A 217 -50.84 -61.29 -40.59
N GLN A 218 -51.22 -60.20 -41.24
CA GLN A 218 -52.29 -60.20 -42.24
C GLN A 218 -51.92 -61.00 -43.49
N ALA A 219 -50.69 -60.84 -44.00
CA ALA A 219 -50.18 -61.60 -45.14
C ALA A 219 -50.07 -63.10 -44.82
N LEU A 220 -49.67 -63.45 -43.59
CA LEU A 220 -49.63 -64.84 -43.13
C LEU A 220 -51.04 -65.43 -43.02
N GLY A 221 -52.00 -64.68 -42.48
CA GLY A 221 -53.41 -65.07 -42.40
C GLY A 221 -54.04 -65.28 -43.78
N GLN A 222 -53.77 -64.39 -44.74
CA GLN A 222 -54.26 -64.52 -46.12
C GLN A 222 -53.64 -65.72 -46.84
N LYS A 223 -52.34 -65.99 -46.65
CA LYS A 223 -51.68 -67.15 -47.27
C LYS A 223 -52.11 -68.49 -46.66
N ILE A 224 -52.52 -68.52 -45.39
CA ILE A 224 -53.06 -69.72 -44.74
C ILE A 224 -54.46 -70.07 -45.26
N GLN A 225 -55.28 -69.09 -45.66
CA GLN A 225 -56.63 -69.33 -46.21
C GLN A 225 -56.64 -70.09 -47.54
N PHE A 226 -55.56 -70.04 -48.32
CA PHE A 226 -55.42 -70.78 -49.57
C PHE A 226 -54.77 -72.17 -49.39
N THR A 227 -54.58 -72.61 -48.15
CA THR A 227 -54.03 -73.93 -47.82
C THR A 227 -55.05 -74.77 -47.05
N GLN A 228 -55.04 -76.09 -47.21
CA GLN A 228 -55.95 -77.00 -46.48
C GLN A 228 -55.65 -77.13 -44.97
N PHE A 229 -54.70 -76.34 -44.46
CA PHE A 229 -54.24 -76.41 -43.08
C PHE A 229 -54.82 -75.24 -42.29
N THR A 230 -55.78 -75.55 -41.43
CA THR A 230 -56.46 -74.59 -40.57
C THR A 230 -55.66 -74.15 -39.35
N ASP A 231 -54.43 -74.65 -39.16
CA ASP A 231 -53.60 -74.33 -37.99
C ASP A 231 -52.09 -74.40 -38.24
N LEU A 232 -51.35 -73.43 -37.69
CA LEU A 232 -49.94 -73.13 -38.01
C LEU A 232 -48.97 -74.23 -37.52
N ASP A 233 -49.36 -75.02 -36.53
CA ASP A 233 -48.58 -76.15 -36.02
C ASP A 233 -48.68 -77.41 -36.89
N LYS A 234 -49.76 -77.59 -37.67
CA LYS A 234 -49.92 -78.76 -38.55
C LYS A 234 -49.07 -78.68 -39.82
N LEU A 235 -48.76 -77.46 -40.27
CA LEU A 235 -47.88 -77.19 -41.42
C LEU A 235 -46.40 -77.57 -41.11
N LYS A 236 -45.95 -77.37 -39.86
CA LYS A 236 -44.61 -77.74 -39.40
C LYS A 236 -44.37 -79.26 -39.38
N THR A 237 -45.42 -80.05 -39.18
CA THR A 237 -45.34 -81.53 -39.22
C THR A 237 -45.34 -82.12 -40.63
N ALA A 238 -46.01 -81.50 -41.59
CA ALA A 238 -46.08 -82.00 -42.97
C ALA A 238 -44.77 -81.79 -43.76
N LEU A 239 -44.05 -80.68 -43.49
CA LEU A 239 -42.74 -80.39 -44.08
C LEU A 239 -41.63 -81.36 -43.63
N LYS A 240 -41.82 -82.08 -42.51
CA LYS A 240 -40.87 -83.11 -42.03
C LYS A 240 -41.01 -84.46 -42.75
N LEU A 241 -42.12 -84.72 -43.45
CA LEU A 241 -42.44 -86.04 -44.04
C LEU A 241 -42.06 -86.19 -45.53
N LEU A 242 -41.55 -85.14 -46.17
CA LEU A 242 -41.09 -85.17 -47.57
C LEU A 242 -39.64 -85.69 -47.76
N GLY A 243 -39.02 -86.24 -46.71
CA GLY A 243 -37.60 -86.60 -46.65
C GLY A 243 -37.13 -87.85 -47.43
N HIS A 244 -37.96 -88.49 -48.27
CA HIS A 244 -37.63 -89.78 -48.89
C HIS A 244 -37.81 -89.85 -50.42
N ARG A 245 -37.34 -88.84 -51.15
CA ARG A 245 -37.26 -88.87 -52.63
C ARG A 245 -35.86 -88.60 -53.23
N PRO A 246 -34.72 -89.09 -52.67
CA PRO A 246 -33.47 -88.34 -52.75
C PRO A 246 -32.42 -88.83 -53.77
N GLU A 247 -32.61 -89.93 -54.52
CA GLU A 247 -31.48 -90.50 -55.30
C GLU A 247 -31.53 -90.23 -56.81
N ILE A 248 -32.70 -89.98 -57.39
CA ILE A 248 -32.86 -89.85 -58.85
C ILE A 248 -32.94 -88.37 -59.31
N GLU A 249 -33.34 -87.43 -58.43
CA GLU A 249 -33.32 -85.99 -58.72
C GLU A 249 -31.93 -85.35 -58.53
N ARG A 250 -31.02 -85.96 -57.75
CA ARG A 250 -29.68 -85.40 -57.43
C ARG A 250 -28.82 -85.00 -58.63
N HIS A 251 -28.90 -85.71 -59.75
CA HIS A 251 -28.05 -85.44 -60.91
C HIS A 251 -28.66 -84.41 -61.87
N LYS A 252 -30.00 -84.38 -62.00
CA LYS A 252 -30.71 -83.42 -62.85
C LYS A 252 -30.92 -82.09 -62.12
N GLU A 253 -31.11 -82.13 -60.81
CA GLU A 253 -31.08 -80.98 -59.95
C GLU A 253 -29.67 -80.42 -59.76
N ALA A 254 -28.54 -81.12 -59.95
CA ALA A 254 -27.23 -80.47 -59.87
C ALA A 254 -27.05 -79.39 -60.96
N LEU A 255 -27.37 -79.73 -62.21
CA LEU A 255 -27.30 -78.81 -63.35
C LEU A 255 -28.39 -77.72 -63.32
N VAL A 256 -29.60 -78.05 -62.84
CA VAL A 256 -30.67 -77.05 -62.67
C VAL A 256 -30.45 -76.21 -61.41
N ARG A 257 -29.85 -76.74 -60.35
CA ARG A 257 -29.42 -75.99 -59.15
C ARG A 257 -28.28 -75.05 -59.46
N ASP A 258 -27.30 -75.41 -60.29
CA ASP A 258 -26.21 -74.47 -60.64
C ASP A 258 -26.73 -73.30 -61.47
N MET A 259 -27.61 -73.57 -62.45
CA MET A 259 -28.25 -72.51 -63.24
C MET A 259 -29.28 -71.70 -62.44
N ALA A 260 -29.99 -72.32 -61.50
CA ALA A 260 -30.91 -71.64 -60.59
C ALA A 260 -30.17 -70.90 -59.46
N LEU A 261 -28.99 -71.36 -59.01
CA LEU A 261 -28.12 -70.67 -58.05
C LEU A 261 -27.59 -69.40 -58.67
N ILE A 262 -27.06 -69.47 -59.89
CA ILE A 262 -26.54 -68.27 -60.58
C ILE A 262 -27.67 -67.28 -60.87
N ARG A 263 -28.89 -67.76 -61.19
CA ARG A 263 -30.07 -66.89 -61.37
C ARG A 263 -30.63 -66.33 -60.06
N THR A 264 -30.68 -67.12 -58.98
CA THR A 264 -31.09 -66.63 -57.65
C THR A 264 -30.02 -65.81 -56.96
N GLU A 265 -28.73 -65.98 -57.28
CA GLU A 265 -27.65 -65.07 -56.90
C GLU A 265 -27.75 -63.77 -57.69
N LEU A 266 -28.00 -63.81 -59.01
CA LEU A 266 -28.26 -62.60 -59.79
C LEU A 266 -29.52 -61.85 -59.34
N GLU A 267 -30.62 -62.56 -59.03
CA GLU A 267 -31.84 -61.95 -58.47
C GLU A 267 -31.64 -61.49 -57.02
N LYS A 268 -30.84 -62.21 -56.20
CA LYS A 268 -30.45 -61.73 -54.86
C LYS A 268 -29.56 -60.50 -54.93
N TYR A 269 -28.59 -60.46 -55.85
CA TYR A 269 -27.70 -59.31 -56.05
C TYR A 269 -28.44 -58.14 -56.69
N SER A 270 -29.41 -58.36 -57.57
CA SER A 270 -30.25 -57.28 -58.12
C SER A 270 -31.24 -56.76 -57.09
N VAL A 271 -31.84 -57.62 -56.24
CA VAL A 271 -32.69 -57.20 -55.12
C VAL A 271 -31.87 -56.59 -53.99
N LEU A 272 -30.63 -57.04 -53.74
CA LEU A 272 -29.70 -56.35 -52.81
C LEU A 272 -29.29 -54.99 -53.35
N LEU A 273 -28.99 -54.88 -54.65
CA LEU A 273 -28.61 -53.62 -55.31
C LEU A 273 -29.79 -52.64 -55.36
N GLU A 274 -31.02 -53.12 -55.62
CA GLU A 274 -32.24 -52.31 -55.53
C GLU A 274 -32.56 -51.95 -54.08
N ALA A 275 -32.39 -52.86 -53.11
CA ALA A 275 -32.55 -52.57 -51.69
C ALA A 275 -31.49 -51.59 -51.16
N GLU A 276 -30.23 -51.67 -51.61
CA GLU A 276 -29.15 -50.74 -51.27
C GLU A 276 -29.31 -49.39 -51.98
N LEU A 277 -29.79 -49.35 -53.23
CA LEU A 277 -30.13 -48.10 -53.95
C LEU A 277 -31.35 -47.40 -53.32
N ILE A 278 -32.34 -48.15 -52.85
CA ILE A 278 -33.48 -47.61 -52.09
C ILE A 278 -33.03 -47.20 -50.66
N HIS A 279 -32.10 -47.92 -50.04
CA HIS A 279 -31.48 -47.50 -48.77
C HIS A 279 -30.64 -46.22 -48.94
N LEU A 280 -29.92 -46.05 -50.05
CA LEU A 280 -29.16 -44.84 -50.38
C LEU A 280 -30.04 -43.66 -50.81
N GLN A 281 -31.23 -43.91 -51.39
CA GLN A 281 -32.22 -42.87 -51.68
C GLN A 281 -33.05 -42.45 -50.47
N GLY A 282 -33.07 -43.25 -49.40
CA GLY A 282 -33.74 -42.94 -48.13
C GLY A 282 -32.82 -42.41 -47.02
N ILE A 283 -31.50 -42.54 -47.17
CA ILE A 283 -30.53 -42.02 -46.21
C ILE A 283 -29.97 -40.70 -46.74
N ILE A 284 -30.61 -39.61 -46.32
CA ILE A 284 -30.02 -38.30 -46.00
C ILE A 284 -29.04 -37.77 -47.08
N SER A 285 -29.49 -36.72 -47.79
CA SER A 285 -28.67 -35.94 -48.73
C SER A 285 -27.24 -35.75 -48.19
N THR A 286 -26.22 -35.89 -49.06
CA THR A 286 -24.83 -35.54 -48.69
C THR A 286 -24.70 -34.11 -48.13
N GLU A 287 -25.66 -33.24 -48.41
CA GLU A 287 -25.77 -31.91 -47.81
C GLU A 287 -26.21 -31.95 -46.34
N ASP A 288 -27.11 -32.86 -45.94
CA ASP A 288 -27.59 -33.00 -44.57
C ASP A 288 -26.51 -33.58 -43.64
N ILE A 289 -25.69 -34.53 -44.11
CA ILE A 289 -24.51 -35.01 -43.37
C ILE A 289 -23.47 -33.89 -43.22
N GLY A 290 -23.29 -33.07 -44.27
CA GLY A 290 -22.42 -31.89 -44.23
C GLY A 290 -22.92 -30.81 -43.25
N LEU A 291 -24.24 -30.61 -43.17
CA LEU A 291 -24.87 -29.71 -42.20
C LEU A 291 -24.73 -30.24 -40.76
N GLN A 292 -24.90 -31.55 -40.55
CA GLN A 292 -24.69 -32.17 -39.23
C GLN A 292 -23.23 -32.08 -38.79
N LEU A 293 -22.26 -32.33 -39.67
CA LEU A 293 -20.83 -32.18 -39.36
C LEU A 293 -20.45 -30.74 -39.03
N LYS A 294 -20.98 -29.75 -39.77
CA LYS A 294 -20.79 -28.33 -39.45
C LYS A 294 -21.40 -27.97 -38.10
N ALA A 295 -22.63 -28.42 -37.83
CA ALA A 295 -23.29 -28.17 -36.54
C ALA A 295 -22.52 -28.79 -35.36
N VAL A 296 -21.98 -30.00 -35.52
CA VAL A 296 -21.14 -30.64 -34.50
C VAL A 296 -19.80 -29.93 -34.35
N ALA A 297 -19.17 -29.48 -35.44
CA ALA A 297 -17.93 -28.71 -35.40
C ALA A 297 -18.10 -27.35 -34.71
N GLU A 298 -19.20 -26.64 -34.99
CA GLU A 298 -19.56 -25.39 -34.32
C GLU A 298 -19.82 -25.61 -32.83
N LYS A 299 -20.56 -26.66 -32.46
CA LYS A 299 -20.75 -27.06 -31.05
C LYS A 299 -19.42 -27.37 -30.36
N MET A 300 -18.48 -28.05 -31.05
CA MET A 300 -17.14 -28.34 -30.51
C MET A 300 -16.29 -27.08 -30.31
N GLU A 301 -16.31 -26.14 -31.24
CA GLU A 301 -15.58 -24.87 -31.09
C GLU A 301 -16.15 -24.02 -29.96
N LEU A 302 -17.49 -23.97 -29.81
CA LEU A 302 -18.13 -23.31 -28.68
C LEU A 302 -17.73 -23.95 -27.34
N ALA A 303 -17.79 -25.28 -27.25
CA ALA A 303 -17.38 -26.01 -26.04
C ALA A 303 -15.89 -25.79 -25.70
N LYS A 304 -15.03 -25.67 -26.71
CA LYS A 304 -13.60 -25.39 -26.53
C LYS A 304 -13.35 -23.98 -26.01
N LEU A 305 -14.08 -22.99 -26.52
CA LEU A 305 -14.02 -21.61 -26.03
C LEU A 305 -14.53 -21.51 -24.58
N GLU A 306 -15.60 -22.21 -24.24
CA GLU A 306 -16.09 -22.29 -22.86
C GLU A 306 -15.09 -22.97 -21.92
N TYR A 307 -14.48 -24.08 -22.35
CA TYR A 307 -13.43 -24.74 -21.58
C TYR A 307 -12.26 -23.79 -21.28
N GLN A 308 -11.78 -23.06 -22.28
CA GLN A 308 -10.71 -22.07 -22.10
C GLN A 308 -11.11 -20.93 -21.16
N ARG A 309 -12.38 -20.48 -21.21
CA ARG A 309 -12.92 -19.47 -20.30
C ARG A 309 -12.93 -20.00 -18.86
N LEU A 310 -13.41 -21.22 -18.64
CA LEU A 310 -13.45 -21.86 -17.32
C LEU A 310 -12.04 -22.10 -16.76
N GLU A 311 -11.10 -22.51 -17.60
CA GLU A 311 -9.70 -22.72 -17.20
C GLU A 311 -9.05 -21.40 -16.76
N ARG A 312 -9.31 -20.30 -17.47
CA ARG A 312 -8.83 -18.96 -17.05
C ARG A 312 -9.44 -18.52 -15.71
N LEU A 313 -10.75 -18.71 -15.53
CA LEU A 313 -11.43 -18.37 -14.27
C LEU A 313 -10.87 -19.18 -13.09
N LEU A 314 -10.58 -20.47 -13.31
CA LEU A 314 -9.98 -21.31 -12.28
C LEU A 314 -8.56 -20.83 -11.89
N GLN A 315 -7.75 -20.43 -12.87
CA GLN A 315 -6.42 -19.86 -12.61
C GLN A 315 -6.51 -18.53 -11.85
N GLU A 316 -7.44 -17.64 -12.21
CA GLU A 316 -7.68 -16.38 -11.52
C GLU A 316 -8.13 -16.61 -10.07
N GLN A 317 -9.01 -17.59 -9.83
CA GLN A 317 -9.45 -17.98 -8.50
C GLN A 317 -8.28 -18.51 -7.66
N GLN A 318 -7.46 -19.41 -8.22
CA GLN A 318 -6.28 -19.96 -7.53
C GLN A 318 -5.28 -18.86 -7.15
N HIS A 319 -5.01 -17.94 -8.07
CA HIS A 319 -4.11 -16.81 -7.81
C HIS A 319 -4.67 -15.89 -6.71
N THR A 320 -5.98 -15.62 -6.74
CA THR A 320 -6.66 -14.80 -5.72
C THR A 320 -6.58 -15.47 -4.34
N GLN A 321 -6.78 -16.79 -4.28
CA GLN A 321 -6.70 -17.55 -3.04
C GLN A 321 -5.28 -17.55 -2.45
N GLN A 322 -4.25 -17.75 -3.28
CA GLN A 322 -2.85 -17.64 -2.85
C GLN A 322 -2.52 -16.25 -2.31
N HIS A 323 -3.00 -15.20 -2.97
CA HIS A 323 -2.80 -13.83 -2.50
C HIS A 323 -3.53 -13.58 -1.17
N TYR A 324 -4.75 -14.09 -1.02
CA TYR A 324 -5.51 -13.98 0.22
C TYR A 324 -4.80 -14.68 1.40
N ASP A 325 -4.30 -15.89 1.18
CA ASP A 325 -3.55 -16.65 2.19
C ASP A 325 -2.25 -15.92 2.59
N ALA A 326 -1.54 -15.32 1.63
CA ALA A 326 -0.35 -14.52 1.89
C ALA A 326 -0.67 -13.26 2.73
N VAL A 327 -1.78 -12.58 2.42
CA VAL A 327 -2.25 -11.43 3.20
C VAL A 327 -2.61 -11.85 4.63
N LEU A 328 -3.34 -12.94 4.81
CA LEU A 328 -3.68 -13.47 6.14
C LEU A 328 -2.44 -13.79 6.97
N ALA A 329 -1.44 -14.46 6.39
CA ALA A 329 -0.18 -14.74 7.06
C ALA A 329 0.55 -13.45 7.46
N SER A 330 0.54 -12.43 6.59
CA SER A 330 1.15 -11.13 6.90
C SER A 330 0.42 -10.41 8.05
N MET A 331 -0.92 -10.50 8.11
CA MET A 331 -1.74 -9.92 9.18
C MET A 331 -1.48 -10.61 10.52
N GLN A 332 -1.43 -11.95 10.53
CA GLN A 332 -1.12 -12.72 11.75
C GLN A 332 0.26 -12.35 12.29
N HIS A 333 1.28 -12.31 11.44
CA HIS A 333 2.62 -11.91 11.85
C HIS A 333 2.68 -10.46 12.36
N GLN A 334 1.92 -9.53 11.78
CA GLN A 334 1.82 -8.17 12.30
C GLN A 334 1.11 -8.13 13.66
N GLN A 335 0.09 -8.96 13.87
CA GLN A 335 -0.66 -9.03 15.11
C GLN A 335 0.19 -9.62 16.26
N GLU A 336 0.94 -10.69 16.00
CA GLU A 336 1.91 -11.27 16.95
C GLU A 336 2.99 -10.24 17.33
N ARG A 337 3.45 -9.44 16.36
CA ARG A 337 4.40 -8.35 16.62
C ARG A 337 3.78 -7.21 17.43
N ALA A 338 2.49 -6.94 17.28
CA ALA A 338 1.78 -5.85 17.94
C ALA A 338 1.35 -6.20 19.38
N GLU A 339 1.02 -7.46 19.65
CA GLU A 339 0.58 -7.97 20.94
C GLU A 339 1.42 -7.50 22.15
N PRO A 340 2.77 -7.59 22.14
CA PRO A 340 3.57 -7.10 23.26
C PRO A 340 3.46 -5.59 23.48
N TYR A 341 3.32 -4.80 22.41
CA TYR A 341 3.16 -3.34 22.50
C TYR A 341 1.77 -2.95 23.00
N ILE A 342 0.74 -3.67 22.59
CA ILE A 342 -0.64 -3.49 23.08
C ILE A 342 -0.69 -3.81 24.57
N ALA A 343 -0.03 -4.88 25.01
CA ALA A 343 0.10 -5.21 26.43
C ALA A 343 0.87 -4.13 27.21
N GLU A 344 1.94 -3.56 26.65
CA GLU A 344 2.66 -2.42 27.26
C GLU A 344 1.78 -1.17 27.39
N LEU A 345 0.99 -0.84 26.36
CA LEU A 345 0.05 0.28 26.37
C LEU A 345 -1.06 0.08 27.41
N ALA A 346 -1.62 -1.14 27.51
CA ALA A 346 -2.63 -1.47 28.52
C ALA A 346 -2.08 -1.31 29.95
N MET A 347 -0.82 -1.68 30.18
CA MET A 347 -0.16 -1.45 31.48
C MET A 347 0.11 0.04 31.77
N ALA A 348 0.35 0.85 30.73
CA ALA A 348 0.53 2.29 30.89
C ALA A 348 -0.78 3.03 31.19
N THR A 349 -1.92 2.53 30.69
CA THR A 349 -3.24 3.14 30.87
C THR A 349 -4.00 2.62 32.09
N ALA A 350 -3.68 1.42 32.59
CA ALA A 350 -4.17 0.93 33.87
C ALA A 350 -3.70 1.88 34.98
N GLY A 351 -4.63 2.43 35.76
CA GLY A 351 -4.46 3.61 36.65
C GLY A 351 -3.37 3.55 37.74
N ASN A 352 -2.56 2.49 37.80
CA ASN A 352 -1.39 2.38 38.65
C ASN A 352 -0.12 2.34 37.80
N GLY A 353 0.34 3.51 37.33
CA GLY A 353 1.58 3.65 36.56
C GLY A 353 2.88 3.22 37.29
N MET A 354 2.78 2.59 38.47
CA MET A 354 3.90 1.93 39.15
C MET A 354 4.37 0.68 38.41
N ASP A 355 3.47 -0.17 37.91
CA ASP A 355 3.84 -1.41 37.23
C ASP A 355 4.50 -1.12 35.87
N PHE A 356 3.96 -0.15 35.14
CA PHE A 356 4.59 0.37 33.92
C PHE A 356 5.99 0.94 34.21
N ARG A 357 6.13 1.80 35.24
CA ARG A 357 7.44 2.36 35.62
C ARG A 357 8.44 1.27 36.01
N ARG A 358 8.04 0.27 36.80
CA ARG A 358 8.89 -0.87 37.17
C ARG A 358 9.35 -1.66 35.94
N ARG A 359 8.45 -1.92 35.00
CA ARG A 359 8.77 -2.65 33.76
C ARG A 359 9.73 -1.86 32.86
N VAL A 360 9.49 -0.56 32.68
CA VAL A 360 10.39 0.34 31.94
C VAL A 360 11.76 0.41 32.61
N GLN A 361 11.82 0.54 33.94
CA GLN A 361 13.06 0.53 34.71
C GLN A 361 13.83 -0.79 34.53
N ALA A 362 13.14 -1.95 34.57
CA ALA A 362 13.77 -3.25 34.32
C ALA A 362 14.35 -3.35 32.90
N ARG A 363 13.64 -2.82 31.90
CA ARG A 363 14.12 -2.82 30.50
C ARG A 363 15.31 -1.88 30.29
N LEU A 364 15.27 -0.69 30.90
CA LEU A 364 16.40 0.25 30.88
C LEU A 364 17.61 -0.32 31.62
N ALA A 365 17.39 -0.96 32.77
CA ALA A 365 18.43 -1.66 33.51
C ALA A 365 19.04 -2.78 32.67
N GLY A 366 18.24 -3.63 32.02
CA GLY A 366 18.75 -4.68 31.14
C GLY A 366 19.62 -4.14 29.99
N ARG A 367 19.21 -3.02 29.38
CA ARG A 367 20.02 -2.33 28.35
C ARG A 367 21.32 -1.76 28.93
N LEU A 368 21.25 -1.11 30.08
CA LEU A 368 22.43 -0.57 30.77
C LEU A 368 23.42 -1.67 31.09
N LEU A 369 22.94 -2.78 31.64
CA LEU A 369 23.77 -3.93 32.00
C LEU A 369 24.39 -4.59 30.78
N SER A 370 23.65 -4.72 29.67
CA SER A 370 24.20 -5.24 28.42
C SER A 370 25.38 -4.39 27.90
N GLN A 371 25.21 -3.07 27.84
CA GLN A 371 26.29 -2.15 27.42
C GLN A 371 27.46 -2.18 28.40
N THR A 372 27.17 -2.12 29.70
CA THR A 372 28.18 -2.17 30.75
C THR A 372 28.98 -3.47 30.70
N ASN A 373 28.32 -4.61 30.50
CA ASN A 373 28.95 -5.92 30.40
C ASN A 373 29.83 -6.04 29.16
N ALA A 374 29.42 -5.47 28.03
CA ALA A 374 30.26 -5.43 26.83
C ALA A 374 31.55 -4.62 27.06
N ILE A 375 31.51 -3.58 27.89
CA ILE A 375 32.70 -2.82 28.30
C ILE A 375 33.55 -3.61 29.30
N LEU A 376 32.93 -4.22 30.32
CA LEU A 376 33.63 -5.04 31.30
C LEU A 376 34.35 -6.23 30.65
N GLU A 377 33.74 -6.82 29.63
CA GLU A 377 34.32 -7.89 28.83
C GLU A 377 35.58 -7.43 28.10
N LYS A 378 35.60 -6.21 27.56
CA LYS A 378 36.79 -5.61 26.93
C LYS A 378 37.89 -5.27 27.93
N ILE A 379 37.53 -4.87 29.16
CA ILE A 379 38.52 -4.44 30.16
C ILE A 379 39.18 -5.62 30.86
N SER A 380 38.39 -6.59 31.34
CA SER A 380 38.91 -7.70 32.15
C SER A 380 38.31 -9.06 31.83
N GLY A 381 37.08 -9.12 31.30
CA GLY A 381 36.34 -10.39 31.12
C GLY A 381 36.04 -11.16 32.42
N ARG A 382 36.42 -10.59 33.58
CA ARG A 382 36.30 -11.24 34.89
C ARG A 382 34.98 -10.93 35.57
N TYR A 383 34.52 -9.68 35.44
CA TYR A 383 33.32 -9.20 36.14
C TYR A 383 32.17 -8.95 35.19
N TYR A 384 30.98 -9.40 35.59
CA TYR A 384 29.73 -9.09 34.91
C TYR A 384 28.72 -8.55 35.92
N LEU A 385 27.97 -7.52 35.54
CA LEU A 385 26.86 -7.02 36.33
C LEU A 385 25.59 -7.82 36.01
N ARG A 386 24.92 -8.26 37.07
CA ARG A 386 23.63 -8.97 37.02
C ARG A 386 22.58 -8.19 37.78
N GLN A 387 21.35 -8.27 37.31
CA GLN A 387 20.20 -7.68 38.00
C GLN A 387 19.63 -8.67 39.01
N THR A 388 19.36 -8.18 40.22
CA THR A 388 18.67 -8.94 41.28
C THR A 388 17.26 -8.38 41.47
N PRO A 389 16.23 -9.22 41.67
CA PRO A 389 14.89 -8.75 42.02
C PRO A 389 14.93 -7.95 43.33
N SER A 390 14.36 -6.75 43.33
CA SER A 390 14.21 -5.94 44.53
C SER A 390 12.90 -5.15 44.48
N GLU A 391 12.19 -5.09 45.61
CA GLU A 391 10.95 -4.32 45.74
C GLU A 391 11.19 -2.80 45.71
N GLN A 392 12.42 -2.37 46.00
CA GLN A 392 12.82 -0.97 46.11
C GLN A 392 13.45 -0.39 44.82
N GLY A 393 13.59 -1.19 43.75
CA GLY A 393 14.11 -0.72 42.46
C GLY A 393 15.24 -1.58 41.89
N LEU A 394 16.25 -0.93 41.29
CA LEU A 394 17.38 -1.61 40.65
C LEU A 394 18.41 -2.08 41.69
N ALA A 395 18.46 -3.39 41.94
CA ALA A 395 19.54 -4.02 42.69
C ALA A 395 20.52 -4.73 41.75
N LEU A 396 21.82 -4.56 41.99
CA LEU A 396 22.90 -5.10 41.17
C LEU A 396 23.80 -6.02 41.98
N GLU A 397 24.18 -7.13 41.37
CA GLU A 397 25.22 -8.05 41.83
C GLU A 397 26.36 -8.11 40.83
N VAL A 398 27.56 -8.40 41.32
CA VAL A 398 28.73 -8.65 40.48
C VAL A 398 28.98 -10.15 40.44
N GLU A 399 28.98 -10.71 39.25
CA GLU A 399 29.34 -12.09 38.96
C GLU A 399 30.84 -12.14 38.64
N ASP A 400 31.60 -12.92 39.40
CA ASP A 400 33.04 -13.14 39.21
C ASP A 400 33.28 -14.48 38.49
N THR A 401 33.70 -14.42 37.24
CA THR A 401 33.92 -15.61 36.41
C THR A 401 35.11 -16.45 36.87
N TYR A 402 36.10 -15.83 37.52
CA TYR A 402 37.30 -16.53 38.01
C TYR A 402 37.03 -17.31 39.30
N GLN A 403 35.95 -16.98 40.01
CA GLN A 403 35.49 -17.73 41.18
C GLN A 403 34.35 -18.70 40.85
N GLY A 404 34.21 -19.12 39.59
CA GLY A 404 33.15 -20.04 39.18
C GLY A 404 31.77 -19.39 39.08
N ASN A 405 31.73 -18.14 38.61
CA ASN A 405 30.50 -17.34 38.44
C ASN A 405 29.76 -17.05 39.76
N VAL A 406 30.51 -16.91 40.85
CA VAL A 406 29.93 -16.52 42.15
C VAL A 406 29.41 -15.10 42.08
N ARG A 407 28.20 -14.90 42.60
CA ARG A 407 27.56 -13.57 42.69
C ARG A 407 27.83 -12.96 44.06
N ARG A 408 28.35 -11.74 44.05
CA ARG A 408 28.71 -10.98 45.24
C ARG A 408 28.16 -9.56 45.20
N LEU A 409 27.93 -9.00 46.38
CA LEU A 409 27.46 -7.62 46.50
C LEU A 409 28.60 -6.65 46.12
N PRO A 410 28.31 -5.53 45.41
CA PRO A 410 29.33 -4.56 44.98
C PRO A 410 30.20 -4.02 46.14
N LYS A 411 29.66 -3.96 47.36
CA LYS A 411 30.37 -3.54 48.58
C LYS A 411 31.56 -4.44 48.96
N THR A 412 31.67 -5.62 48.36
CA THR A 412 32.73 -6.60 48.65
C THR A 412 33.90 -6.53 47.67
N LEU A 413 33.84 -5.64 46.69
CA LEU A 413 34.90 -5.42 45.71
C LEU A 413 36.09 -4.68 46.33
N SER A 414 37.30 -4.97 45.85
CA SER A 414 38.48 -4.15 46.19
C SER A 414 38.38 -2.74 45.57
N GLY A 415 39.22 -1.81 46.03
CA GLY A 415 39.21 -0.43 45.52
C GLY A 415 39.43 -0.33 44.00
N GLY A 416 40.33 -1.14 43.43
CA GLY A 416 40.56 -1.21 41.98
C GLY A 416 39.42 -1.90 41.23
N GLU A 417 38.85 -2.98 41.80
CA GLU A 417 37.71 -3.69 41.20
C GLU A 417 36.46 -2.81 41.15
N SER A 418 36.19 -2.08 42.22
CA SER A 418 35.07 -1.12 42.27
C SER A 418 35.25 -0.02 41.24
N PHE A 419 36.47 0.48 41.04
CA PHE A 419 36.75 1.51 40.04
C PHE A 419 36.45 1.01 38.62
N VAL A 420 36.89 -0.19 38.25
CA VAL A 420 36.61 -0.77 36.92
C VAL A 420 35.10 -0.95 36.70
N VAL A 421 34.38 -1.47 37.70
CA VAL A 421 32.93 -1.68 37.60
C VAL A 421 32.18 -0.35 37.50
N SER A 422 32.53 0.65 38.31
CA SER A 422 31.93 1.98 38.26
C SER A 422 32.23 2.70 36.95
N LEU A 423 33.45 2.57 36.43
CA LEU A 423 33.83 3.15 35.14
C LEU A 423 33.03 2.53 34.00
N ALA A 424 32.96 1.20 33.93
CA ALA A 424 32.19 0.52 32.90
C ALA A 424 30.70 0.89 32.96
N LEU A 425 30.14 1.04 34.18
CA LEU A 425 28.75 1.47 34.36
C LEU A 425 28.53 2.91 33.91
N ALA A 426 29.45 3.83 34.21
CA ALA A 426 29.39 5.23 33.78
C ALA A 426 29.45 5.34 32.25
N LEU A 427 30.31 4.53 31.61
CA LEU A 427 30.42 4.44 30.15
C LEU A 427 29.17 3.83 29.51
N GLY A 428 28.65 2.72 30.06
CA GLY A 428 27.40 2.11 29.61
C GLY A 428 26.18 3.05 29.77
N LEU A 429 26.17 3.88 30.81
CA LEU A 429 25.14 4.91 31.00
C LEU A 429 25.27 6.04 29.97
N SER A 430 26.50 6.48 29.66
CA SER A 430 26.78 7.45 28.59
C SER A 430 26.31 6.93 27.23
N GLU A 431 26.43 5.63 26.96
CA GLU A 431 25.92 4.99 25.74
C GLU A 431 24.40 4.92 25.70
N LEU A 432 23.76 4.57 26.83
CA LEU A 432 22.29 4.52 26.93
C LEU A 432 21.65 5.91 26.79
N ALA A 433 22.32 6.96 27.28
CA ALA A 433 21.85 8.34 27.19
C ALA A 433 21.89 8.91 25.75
N ASN A 434 22.62 8.28 24.83
CA ASN A 434 22.85 8.75 23.46
C ASN A 434 21.66 8.62 22.49
N ASN A 435 20.41 8.50 22.99
CA ASN A 435 19.18 8.34 22.19
C ASN A 435 18.77 9.65 21.49
N GLY A 436 19.62 10.20 20.61
CA GLY A 436 19.36 11.40 19.81
C GLY A 436 19.76 12.74 20.45
N LYS A 437 20.30 12.71 21.68
CA LYS A 437 20.98 13.85 22.32
C LYS A 437 22.37 13.38 22.70
N SER A 438 23.40 13.96 22.11
CA SER A 438 24.77 13.56 22.36
C SER A 438 25.18 14.00 23.76
N VAL A 439 25.54 13.03 24.61
CA VAL A 439 26.31 13.35 25.82
C VAL A 439 27.75 13.52 25.34
N ASP A 440 28.11 14.76 25.02
CA ASP A 440 29.35 15.10 24.32
C ASP A 440 30.61 14.98 25.19
N SER A 441 30.46 14.91 26.52
CA SER A 441 31.58 14.98 27.46
C SER A 441 31.41 14.10 28.70
N LEU A 442 32.47 13.37 29.06
CA LEU A 442 32.59 12.58 30.29
C LEU A 442 33.87 13.00 31.03
N PHE A 443 33.77 13.33 32.32
CA PHE A 443 34.92 13.62 33.17
C PHE A 443 35.11 12.50 34.20
N LEU A 444 36.33 11.97 34.27
CA LEU A 444 36.74 10.93 35.22
C LEU A 444 37.73 11.56 36.20
N ASP A 445 37.40 11.52 37.49
CA ASP A 445 38.19 12.15 38.55
C ASP A 445 38.79 11.11 39.50
N GLU A 446 40.11 10.97 39.45
CA GLU A 446 40.94 10.07 40.25
C GLU A 446 40.46 8.59 40.29
N GLY A 447 41.21 7.70 40.94
CA GLY A 447 40.88 6.26 41.03
C GLY A 447 41.71 5.32 40.15
N PHE A 448 42.49 5.87 39.20
CA PHE A 448 43.46 5.09 38.42
C PHE A 448 44.65 4.56 39.25
N GLY A 449 44.94 5.19 40.41
CA GLY A 449 46.04 4.77 41.29
C GLY A 449 45.80 3.47 42.05
N ASN A 450 44.56 2.98 42.08
CA ASN A 450 44.18 1.71 42.73
C ASN A 450 44.20 0.52 41.76
N LEU A 451 44.57 0.75 40.49
CA LEU A 451 44.66 -0.29 39.46
C LEU A 451 46.09 -0.80 39.35
N ASP A 452 46.23 -2.10 39.10
CA ASP A 452 47.48 -2.68 38.63
C ASP A 452 47.84 -2.18 37.22
N ALA A 453 49.11 -2.32 36.83
CA ALA A 453 49.63 -1.78 35.57
C ALA A 453 48.91 -2.35 34.33
N ASP A 454 48.53 -3.62 34.36
CA ASP A 454 47.87 -4.30 33.24
C ASP A 454 46.42 -3.83 33.11
N SER A 455 45.67 -3.78 34.21
CA SER A 455 44.31 -3.23 34.21
C SER A 455 44.27 -1.76 33.78
N LEU A 456 45.23 -0.94 34.25
CA LEU A 456 45.34 0.46 33.87
C LEU A 456 45.58 0.62 32.36
N TYR A 457 46.43 -0.24 31.77
CA TYR A 457 46.70 -0.24 30.34
C TYR A 457 45.44 -0.49 29.52
N THR A 458 44.65 -1.49 29.90
CA THR A 458 43.43 -1.88 29.16
C THR A 458 42.32 -0.85 29.30
N VAL A 459 42.18 -0.25 30.49
CA VAL A 459 41.23 0.85 30.73
C VAL A 459 41.54 2.04 29.83
N ILE A 460 42.80 2.50 29.78
CA ILE A 460 43.19 3.63 28.92
C ILE A 460 42.93 3.31 27.45
N SER A 461 43.28 2.11 26.99
CA SER A 461 43.01 1.68 25.61
C SER A 461 41.52 1.69 25.27
N THR A 462 40.66 1.34 26.23
CA THR A 462 39.20 1.37 26.06
C THR A 462 38.68 2.80 25.97
N LEU A 463 39.22 3.72 26.79
CA LEU A 463 38.89 5.15 26.73
C LEU A 463 39.31 5.80 25.39
N GLU A 464 40.49 5.46 24.88
CA GLU A 464 40.96 5.92 23.56
C GLU A 464 40.04 5.47 22.43
N SER A 465 39.57 4.21 22.45
CA SER A 465 38.62 3.69 21.47
C SER A 465 37.28 4.44 21.50
N LEU A 466 36.82 4.85 22.68
CA LEU A 466 35.58 5.61 22.82
C LEU A 466 35.71 7.05 22.32
N GLN A 467 36.90 7.66 22.40
CA GLN A 467 37.18 8.97 21.81
C GLN A 467 37.00 8.95 20.29
N THR A 468 37.35 7.84 19.61
CA THR A 468 37.17 7.68 18.15
C THR A 468 35.70 7.78 17.72
N HIS A 469 34.76 7.54 18.64
CA HIS A 469 33.32 7.60 18.37
C HIS A 469 32.72 9.01 18.57
N GLY A 470 33.55 10.06 18.63
CA GLY A 470 33.12 11.45 18.70
C GLY A 470 32.79 11.96 20.11
N LYS A 471 33.14 11.21 21.16
CA LYS A 471 32.93 11.60 22.57
C LYS A 471 34.19 12.24 23.15
N THR A 472 34.04 13.33 23.91
CA THR A 472 35.16 13.95 24.64
C THR A 472 35.28 13.32 26.02
N VAL A 473 36.40 12.67 26.33
CA VAL A 473 36.67 12.12 27.66
C VAL A 473 37.77 12.94 28.33
N GLY A 474 37.48 13.57 29.45
CA GLY A 474 38.43 14.25 30.32
C GLY A 474 38.85 13.34 31.48
N VAL A 475 40.15 13.24 31.75
CA VAL A 475 40.70 12.41 32.82
C VAL A 475 41.54 13.29 33.75
N ILE A 476 41.24 13.25 35.05
CA ILE A 476 42.02 13.88 36.12
C ILE A 476 42.75 12.77 36.87
N SER A 477 44.08 12.76 36.82
CA SER A 477 44.89 11.72 37.46
C SER A 477 46.27 12.24 37.83
N HIS A 478 46.79 11.76 38.96
CA HIS A 478 48.17 11.97 39.39
C HIS A 478 49.11 10.81 38.99
N VAL A 479 48.61 9.83 38.23
CA VAL A 479 49.36 8.62 37.85
C VAL A 479 50.17 8.86 36.58
N ASP A 480 51.50 8.74 36.67
CA ASP A 480 52.44 8.97 35.56
C ASP A 480 52.13 8.12 34.31
N ALA A 481 51.62 6.91 34.48
CA ALA A 481 51.25 6.03 33.37
C ALA A 481 50.08 6.57 32.52
N VAL A 482 49.14 7.30 33.14
CA VAL A 482 48.05 8.00 32.42
C VAL A 482 48.62 9.20 31.68
N GLN A 483 49.51 9.96 32.34
CA GLN A 483 50.16 11.14 31.76
C GLN A 483 50.95 10.79 30.49
N LYS A 484 51.70 9.69 30.47
CA LYS A 484 52.53 9.32 29.31
C LYS A 484 51.72 8.94 28.06
N ARG A 485 50.44 8.56 28.23
CA ARG A 485 49.62 7.97 27.16
C ARG A 485 48.65 8.98 26.54
N ILE A 486 48.09 9.87 27.35
CA ILE A 486 47.21 10.94 26.88
C ILE A 486 48.05 12.12 26.39
N LYS A 487 48.05 12.37 25.07
CA LYS A 487 48.88 13.42 24.44
C LYS A 487 48.47 14.84 24.84
N ALA A 488 47.17 15.14 24.82
CA ALA A 488 46.67 16.47 25.16
C ALA A 488 46.52 16.63 26.68
N GLN A 489 47.34 17.47 27.30
CA GLN A 489 47.40 17.60 28.76
C GLN A 489 47.19 19.04 29.23
N LEU A 490 46.52 19.16 30.38
CA LEU A 490 46.47 20.38 31.18
C LEU A 490 47.18 20.09 32.49
N GLN A 491 48.37 20.66 32.67
CA GLN A 491 49.18 20.48 33.88
C GLN A 491 48.93 21.62 34.86
N VAL A 492 48.63 21.28 36.11
CA VAL A 492 48.48 22.25 37.21
C VAL A 492 49.84 22.40 37.91
N VAL A 493 50.46 23.58 37.81
CA VAL A 493 51.73 23.90 38.47
C VAL A 493 51.47 24.75 39.70
N LYS A 494 51.88 24.28 40.88
CA LYS A 494 51.80 25.06 42.13
C LYS A 494 52.90 26.12 42.16
N LYS A 495 52.52 27.39 42.34
CA LYS A 495 53.45 28.51 42.54
C LYS A 495 53.85 28.62 44.02
N PRO A 496 55.03 29.22 44.32
CA PRO A 496 55.50 29.42 45.69
C PRO A 496 54.56 30.24 46.58
N ASN A 497 53.67 31.04 45.98
CA ASN A 497 52.66 31.84 46.68
C ASN A 497 51.35 31.08 46.97
N GLY A 498 51.31 29.76 46.75
CA GLY A 498 50.12 28.94 46.98
C GLY A 498 49.07 28.98 45.86
N LEU A 499 49.27 29.79 44.80
CA LEU A 499 48.38 29.80 43.64
C LEU A 499 48.71 28.65 42.66
N GLY A 500 47.69 28.09 42.01
CA GLY A 500 47.87 27.14 40.90
C GLY A 500 47.87 27.87 39.55
N GLU A 501 48.77 27.49 38.64
CA GLU A 501 48.75 27.91 37.24
C GLU A 501 48.45 26.70 36.34
N LEU A 502 47.53 26.87 35.38
CA LEU A 502 47.24 25.87 34.36
C LEU A 502 48.15 26.08 33.15
N ARG A 503 48.91 25.04 32.80
CA ARG A 503 49.76 25.01 31.61
C ARG A 503 49.26 23.94 30.65
N LYS A 504 48.95 24.33 29.41
CA LYS A 504 48.70 23.37 28.33
C LYS A 504 50.01 22.75 27.89
N VAL A 505 50.09 21.42 27.94
CA VAL A 505 51.19 20.65 27.35
C VAL A 505 50.58 19.91 26.16
N SER A 506 51.02 20.32 24.97
CA SER A 506 50.47 19.86 23.68
C SER A 506 51.29 18.70 23.13
#